data_AF-A0A2J7RL58-F1
#
_entry.id   AF-A0A2J7RL58-F1
#
_cell.length_a   1.000
_cell.length_b   1.000
_cell.length_c   1.000
_cell.angle_alpha   90.00
_cell.angle_beta   90.00
_cell.angle_gamma   90.00
#
_symmetry.space_group_name_H-M   'P 1'
#
loop_
_entity.id
_entity.type
_entity.pdbx_description
1 polymer ?
#
loop_
_entity_poly.entity_id
_entity_poly.type
_entity_poly.pdbx_seq_one_letter_code
_entity_poly.pdbx_strand_id
1 'polypeptide(L)' 'MPWPPRSPDLTPLNFFLWGYVKSSVFRTPINGLDDLKTRITLQELKYRLDILRATKGAHIEVS' A
#
# COMPACT_ATOMS: atom_id res chain seq x y z
N MET A 1 -24.26 4.37 19.85
CA MET A 1 -22.83 4.72 20.03
C MET A 1 -22.31 5.27 18.71
N PRO A 2 -22.35 6.59 18.47
CA PRO A 2 -21.81 7.18 17.25
C PRO A 2 -20.28 7.38 17.37
N TRP A 3 -19.53 6.96 16.35
CA TRP A 3 -18.06 7.07 16.27
C TRP A 3 -17.58 8.54 16.32
N PRO A 4 -16.36 8.83 16.84
CA PRO A 4 -15.91 10.21 17.03
C PRO A 4 -15.48 10.88 15.71
N PRO A 5 -15.58 12.23 15.62
CA PRO A 5 -15.19 12.98 14.43
C PRO A 5 -13.67 13.09 14.36
N ARG A 6 -13.10 12.64 13.23
CA ARG A 6 -11.67 12.34 12.97
C ARG A 6 -11.24 11.01 13.58
N SER A 7 -11.55 9.95 12.86
CA SER A 7 -10.72 8.75 12.83
C SER A 7 -9.44 9.04 12.03
N PRO A 8 -8.25 9.21 12.65
CA PRO A 8 -6.99 8.96 11.97
C PRO A 8 -6.78 7.43 11.87
N ASP A 9 -7.80 6.67 11.49
CA ASP A 9 -7.70 5.23 11.22
C ASP A 9 -7.11 4.97 9.81
N LEU A 10 -6.29 5.91 9.33
CA LEU A 10 -5.22 5.56 8.42
C LEU A 10 -4.26 4.75 9.28
N THR A 11 -4.41 3.42 9.27
CA THR A 11 -3.41 2.47 9.74
C THR A 11 -2.03 3.07 9.42
N PRO A 12 -1.02 3.06 10.30
CA PRO A 12 0.31 3.59 9.95
C PRO A 12 0.77 3.04 8.60
N LEU A 13 0.40 1.78 8.30
CA LEU A 13 0.43 1.14 6.99
C LEU A 13 -0.10 2.00 5.84
N ASN A 14 -1.31 2.54 5.97
CA ASN A 14 -1.99 3.34 4.95
C ASN A 14 -1.31 4.70 4.76
N PHE A 15 -0.74 5.30 5.82
CA PHE A 15 0.06 6.51 5.69
C PHE A 15 1.36 6.25 4.91
N PHE A 16 2.09 5.17 5.26
CA PHE A 16 3.30 4.77 4.55
C PHE A 16 3.02 4.30 3.11
N LEU A 17 1.99 3.49 2.92
CA LEU A 17 1.56 2.99 1.62
C LEU A 17 1.16 4.14 0.72
N TRP A 18 0.38 5.11 1.22
CA TRP A 18 -0.02 6.26 0.44
C TRP A 18 1.16 7.16 0.06
N GLY A 19 2.13 7.34 0.97
CA GLY A 19 3.39 8.03 0.67
C GLY A 19 4.18 7.32 -0.45
N TYR A 20 4.27 5.99 -0.38
CA TYR A 20 4.94 5.17 -1.38
C TYR A 20 4.23 5.18 -2.73
N VAL A 21 2.90 5.01 -2.74
CA VAL A 21 2.07 5.05 -3.96
C VAL A 21 2.20 6.40 -4.63
N LYS A 22 2.06 7.52 -3.90
CA LYS A 22 2.28 8.85 -4.46
C LYS A 22 3.67 8.98 -5.06
N SER A 23 4.71 8.64 -4.31
CA SER A 23 6.09 8.74 -4.80
C SER A 23 6.35 7.87 -6.04
N SER A 24 5.70 6.72 -6.15
CA SER A 24 5.84 5.79 -7.28
C SER A 24 5.01 6.23 -8.50
N VAL A 25 3.79 6.71 -8.27
CA VAL A 25 2.83 7.18 -9.29
C VAL A 25 3.29 8.51 -9.91
N PHE A 26 3.81 9.43 -9.11
CA PHE A 26 4.30 10.73 -9.59
C PHE A 26 5.75 10.70 -10.09
N ARG A 27 6.46 9.57 -9.95
CA ARG A 27 7.84 9.41 -10.45
C ARG A 27 7.93 9.34 -11.98
N THR A 28 6.88 8.86 -12.63
CA THR A 28 6.78 8.83 -14.08
C THR A 28 5.52 9.57 -14.52
N PRO A 29 5.58 10.34 -15.63
CA PRO A 29 4.43 11.07 -16.13
C PRO A 29 3.27 10.11 -16.39
N ILE A 30 2.11 10.47 -15.88
CA ILE A 30 0.89 9.69 -15.98
C ILE A 30 0.20 10.08 -17.28
N ASN A 31 0.01 9.13 -18.19
CA ASN A 31 -0.56 9.40 -19.51
C ASN A 31 -2.10 9.45 -19.52
N GLY A 32 -2.76 9.19 -18.39
CA GLY A 32 -4.21 9.29 -18.26
C GLY A 32 -4.76 8.72 -16.97
N LEU A 33 -6.07 8.91 -16.75
CA LEU A 33 -6.77 8.41 -15.56
C LEU A 33 -6.76 6.88 -15.48
N ASP A 34 -6.74 6.20 -16.62
CA ASP A 34 -6.68 4.74 -16.70
C ASP A 34 -5.32 4.18 -16.25
N ASP A 35 -4.23 4.81 -16.70
CA ASP A 35 -2.87 4.52 -16.22
C ASP A 35 -2.75 4.74 -14.71
N LEU A 36 -3.32 5.84 -14.20
CA LEU A 36 -3.35 6.13 -12.76
C LEU A 36 -4.04 5.01 -11.97
N LYS A 37 -5.24 4.60 -12.39
CA LYS A 37 -6.01 3.54 -11.71
C LYS A 37 -5.29 2.20 -11.75
N THR A 38 -4.70 1.85 -12.90
CA THR A 38 -3.93 0.63 -13.08
C THR A 38 -2.71 0.60 -12.17
N ARG A 39 -1.97 1.72 -12.09
CA ARG A 39 -0.78 1.83 -11.25
C ARG A 39 -1.07 1.79 -9.76
N ILE A 40 -2.16 2.41 -9.31
CA ILE A 40 -2.59 2.34 -7.90
C ILE A 40 -2.93 0.89 -7.53
N THR A 41 -3.75 0.22 -8.34
CA THR A 41 -4.15 -1.19 -8.11
C THR A 41 -2.93 -2.11 -8.09
N LEU A 42 -1.99 -1.91 -9.03
CA LEU A 42 -0.79 -2.72 -9.11
C LEU A 42 0.14 -2.51 -7.91
N GLN A 43 0.28 -1.28 -7.40
CA GLN A 43 1.06 -1.02 -6.20
C GLN A 43 0.42 -1.61 -4.94
N GLU A 44 -0.91 -1.57 -4.83
CA GLU A 44 -1.62 -2.21 -3.73
C GLU A 44 -1.41 -3.72 -3.72
N LEU A 45 -1.55 -4.39 -4.88
CA LEU A 45 -1.34 -5.83 -5.00
C LEU A 45 0.12 -6.22 -4.71
N LYS A 46 1.09 -5.46 -5.23
CA LYS A 46 2.52 -5.67 -4.95
C LYS A 46 2.80 -5.57 -3.46
N TYR A 47 2.24 -4.56 -2.79
CA TYR A 47 2.41 -4.38 -1.35
C TYR A 47 1.88 -5.58 -0.56
N ARG A 48 0.65 -6.03 -0.85
CA ARG A 48 0.06 -7.21 -0.19
C ARG A 48 0.90 -8.46 -0.42
N LEU A 49 1.41 -8.66 -1.64
CA LEU A 49 2.28 -9.79 -1.97
C LEU A 49 3.62 -9.71 -1.22
N ASP A 50 4.22 -8.54 -1.12
CA ASP A 50 5.47 -8.31 -0.38
C ASP A 50 5.30 -8.63 1.11
N ILE A 51 4.20 -8.21 1.72
CA ILE A 51 3.86 -8.55 3.12
C ILE A 51 3.65 -10.06 3.28
N LEU A 52 2.89 -10.70 2.37
CA LEU A 52 2.69 -12.16 2.41
C LEU A 52 4.00 -12.93 2.24
N ARG A 53 4.93 -12.44 1.41
CA ARG A 53 6.26 -13.05 1.24
C ARG A 53 7.13 -12.85 2.48
N ALA A 54 7.17 -11.65 3.03
CA ALA A 54 7.95 -11.33 4.23
C ALA A 54 7.46 -12.15 5.45
N THR A 55 6.14 -12.30 5.60
CA THR A 55 5.55 -13.10 6.69
C THR A 55 5.72 -14.61 6.50
N LYS A 56 5.66 -15.12 5.26
CA LYS A 56 5.98 -16.53 4.97
C LYS A 56 7.48 -16.86 5.14
N GLY A 57 8.36 -15.88 4.96
CA GLY A 57 9.80 -16.02 5.21
C GLY A 57 10.18 -16.09 6.69
N ALA A 58 9.33 -15.60 7.60
CA ALA A 58 9.60 -15.58 9.03
C ALA A 58 9.34 -16.94 9.74
N HIS A 59 8.88 -17.97 9.03
CA HIS A 59 8.47 -19.25 9.64
C HIS A 59 9.34 -20.46 9.24
N ILE A 60 10.50 -20.21 8.62
CA ILE A 60 11.49 -21.25 8.28
C ILE A 60 12.87 -20.90 8.85
N GLU A 61 12.93 -20.65 10.17
CA GLU A 61 14.17 -20.71 10.94
C GLU A 61 13.77 -20.90 12.42
N VAL A 62 13.34 -22.12 12.76
CA VAL A 62 13.60 -22.63 14.12
C VAL A 62 14.37 -23.93 13.95
N SER A 63 15.61 -23.87 14.40
CA SER A 63 16.59 -24.95 14.45
C SER A 63 16.16 -26.08 15.39
#